data_AF-A0A820LKM3-F1
#
_entry.id   AF-A0A820LKM3-F1
#
_cell.length_a   1.000
_cell.length_b   1.000
_cell.length_c   1.000
_cell.angle_alpha   90.00
_cell.angle_beta   90.00
_cell.angle_gamma   90.00
#
_symmetry.space_group_name_H-M   'P 1'
#
loop_
_entity.id
_entity.type
_entity.pdbx_description
1 polymer ?
#
loop_
_entity_poly.entity_id
_entity_poly.type
_entity_poly.pdbx_seq_one_letter_code
_entity_poly.pdbx_strand_id
1 'polypeptide(L)' 'IKSPQVRLVANVALICETIISEPPLDPQDIKRQNIECKLTYVAFINPGGWVPSAALRG' A
#
# COMPACT_ATOMS: atom_id res chain seq x y z
N ILE A 1 -17.76 -1.86 -30.13
CA ILE A 1 -18.63 -2.55 -29.13
C ILE A 1 -18.02 -2.31 -27.75
N LYS A 2 -18.65 -1.52 -26.88
CA LYS A 2 -18.19 -1.32 -25.48
C LYS A 2 -18.67 -2.52 -24.66
N SER A 3 -17.77 -3.24 -23.99
CA SER A 3 -18.20 -4.26 -23.03
C SER A 3 -18.87 -3.57 -21.82
N PRO A 4 -19.90 -4.18 -21.21
CA PRO A 4 -20.39 -3.68 -19.93
C PRO A 4 -19.27 -3.83 -18.89
N GLN A 5 -18.98 -2.73 -18.18
CA GLN A 5 -17.99 -2.68 -17.10
C GLN A 5 -18.73 -2.61 -15.77
N VAL A 6 -18.30 -3.42 -14.81
CA VAL A 6 -18.83 -3.39 -13.44
C VAL A 6 -18.01 -2.38 -12.63
N ARG A 7 -18.69 -1.50 -11.88
CA ARG A 7 -18.03 -0.47 -11.06
C ARG A 7 -17.56 -1.06 -9.74
N LEU A 8 -16.25 -1.07 -9.53
CA LEU A 8 -15.61 -1.37 -8.25
C LEU A 8 -15.75 -0.20 -7.26
N VAL A 9 -15.82 -0.51 -5.97
CA VAL A 9 -15.54 0.45 -4.88
C VAL A 9 -14.30 -0.02 -4.13
N ALA A 10 -13.34 0.87 -3.93
CA ALA A 10 -12.08 0.56 -3.25
C ALA A 10 -11.76 1.61 -2.19
N ASN A 11 -11.25 1.15 -1.04
CA ASN A 11 -10.60 1.97 -0.03
C ASN A 11 -9.18 1.41 0.17
N VAL A 12 -8.19 2.18 -0.25
CA VAL A 12 -6.78 1.76 -0.27
C VAL A 12 -5.98 2.77 0.52
N ALA A 13 -5.08 2.30 1.38
CA ALA A 13 -4.10 3.15 2.03
C ALA A 13 -2.71 2.52 1.93
N LEU A 14 -1.74 3.39 1.64
CA LEU A 14 -0.32 3.11 1.78
C LEU A 14 0.19 4.06 2.87
N ILE A 15 0.47 3.50 4.04
CA ILE A 15 0.95 4.26 5.20
C ILE A 15 2.44 3.96 5.35
N CYS A 16 3.24 5.03 5.41
CA CYS A 16 4.69 4.94 5.50
C CYS A 16 5.15 5.63 6.78
N GLU A 17 5.83 4.87 7.65
CA GLU A 17 6.51 5.39 8.82
C GLU A 17 8.01 5.38 8.55
N THR A 18 8.62 6.56 8.48
CA THR A 18 10.07 6.69 8.34
C THR A 18 10.68 6.68 9.74
N ILE A 19 11.54 5.69 9.99
CA ILE A 19 12.22 5.46 11.25
C ILE A 19 13.71 5.67 11.03
N ILE A 20 14.35 6.44 11.91
CA ILE A 20 15.80 6.60 11.94
C ILE A 20 16.31 5.71 13.08
N SER A 21 17.10 4.69 12.75
CA SER A 21 17.47 3.60 13.66
C SER A 21 18.32 4.06 14.84
N GLU A 22 19.16 5.09 14.63
CA GLU A 22 20.01 5.69 15.65
C GLU A 22 19.88 7.22 15.57
N PRO A 23 19.60 7.92 16.69
CA PRO A 23 19.62 9.38 16.69
C PRO A 23 21.06 9.86 16.45
N PRO A 24 21.32 10.56 15.34
CA PRO A 24 22.68 10.97 15.00
C PRO A 24 23.14 12.07 15.97
N LEU A 25 24.45 12.11 16.28
CA LEU A 25 25.05 13.23 17.00
C LEU A 25 25.01 14.53 16.17
N ASP A 26 25.16 14.42 14.85
CA ASP A 26 25.03 15.51 13.89
C ASP A 26 23.98 15.13 12.82
N PRO A 27 22.91 15.92 12.62
CA PRO A 27 21.91 15.65 11.59
C PRO A 27 22.45 15.58 10.15
N GLN A 28 23.66 16.07 9.88
CA GLN A 28 24.31 15.90 8.57
C GLN A 28 24.82 14.48 8.29
N ASP A 29 24.97 13.64 9.34
CA ASP A 29 25.53 12.29 9.21
C ASP A 29 24.49 11.19 8.94
N ILE A 30 23.21 11.54 8.76
CA ILE A 30 22.16 10.56 8.45
C ILE A 30 22.37 9.96 7.06
N LYS A 31 22.79 8.68 6.99
CA LYS A 31 22.91 7.93 5.72
C LYS A 31 21.65 7.12 5.45
N ARG A 32 21.43 6.75 4.19
CA ARG A 32 20.30 5.88 3.77
C ARG A 32 20.21 4.56 4.56
N GLN A 33 21.36 4.04 4.99
CA GLN A 33 21.47 2.81 5.77
C GLN A 33 20.88 2.95 7.19
N ASN A 34 20.77 4.18 7.69
CA ASN A 34 20.21 4.49 9.01
C ASN A 34 18.71 4.81 8.96
N ILE A 35 18.10 4.77 7.77
CA ILE A 35 16.70 5.10 7.55
C ILE A 35 15.97 3.83 7.14
N GLU A 36 14.97 3.45 7.91
CA GLU A 36 14.03 2.38 7.60
C GLU A 36 12.66 2.99 7.29
N CYS A 37 11.97 2.47 6.27
CA CYS A 37 10.57 2.83 6.00
C CYS A 37 9.70 1.62 6.29
N LYS A 38 8.91 1.69 7.36
CA LYS A 38 7.92 0.67 7.65
C LYS A 38 6.67 0.96 6.84
N LEU A 39 6.31 0.00 5.98
CA LEU A 39 5.18 0.10 5.06
C LEU A 39 4.00 -0.69 5.60
N THR A 40 2.84 -0.04 5.68
CA THR A 40 1.55 -0.71 5.88
C THR A 40 0.70 -0.46 4.64
N TYR A 41 0.44 -1.52 3.89
CA TYR A 41 -0.45 -1.49 2.73
C TYR A 41 -1.77 -2.19 3.10
N VAL A 42 -2.88 -1.49 2.90
CA VAL A 42 -4.23 -2.02 3.10
C VAL A 42 -5.09 -1.73 1.88
N ALA A 43 -5.87 -2.72 1.47
CA ALA A 43 -6.78 -2.60 0.34
C ALA A 43 -8.10 -3.30 0.67
N PHE A 44 -9.16 -2.51 0.83
CA PHE A 44 -10.53 -2.98 0.96
C PHE A 44 -11.22 -2.80 -0.38
N ILE A 45 -11.53 -3.92 -1.04
CA ILE A 45 -12.01 -3.95 -2.41
C ILE A 45 -13.39 -4.60 -2.44
N ASN A 46 -14.39 -3.87 -2.93
CA ASN A 46 -15.71 -4.40 -3.25
C ASN A 46 -15.86 -4.51 -4.77
N PRO A 47 -15.88 -5.73 -5.36
CA PRO A 47 -15.95 -5.96 -6.80
C PRO A 47 -17.17 -5.33 -7.50
N GLY A 48 -18.20 -4.93 -6.74
CA GLY A 48 -19.36 -4.22 -7.29
C GLY A 48 -20.34 -5.11 -8.07
N GLY A 49 -20.09 -6.43 -8.10
CA GLY A 49 -20.89 -7.43 -8.77
C GLY A 49 -20.41 -8.84 -8.43
N TRP A 50 -21.05 -9.84 -9.03
CA TRP A 50 -20.67 -11.23 -8.82
C TRP A 50 -19.32 -11.54 -9.50
N VAL A 51 -18.41 -12.15 -8.75
CA VAL A 51 -17.14 -12.65 -9.27
C VAL A 51 -16.83 -14.01 -8.62
N PRO A 52 -16.34 -15.01 -9.37
CA PRO A 52 -15.92 -16.27 -8.78
C PRO A 52 -14.77 -16.04 -7.80
N SER A 53 -14.88 -16.58 -6.59
CA SER A 53 -13.87 -16.36 -5.55
C SER A 53 -12.46 -16.86 -5.93
N ALA A 54 -12.37 -17.88 -6.80
CA ALA A 54 -11.11 -18.35 -7.38
C ALA A 54 -10.49 -17.33 -8.36
N ALA A 55 -11.30 -16.61 -9.14
CA ALA A 55 -10.82 -15.57 -10.05
C ALA A 55 -10.44 -14.27 -9.32
N LEU A 56 -10.99 -14.03 -8.12
CA LEU A 56 -10.64 -12.87 -7.29
C LEU A 56 -9.28 -13.01 -6.59
N ARG A 57 -8.86 -14.25 -6.29
CA ARG A 57 -7.62 -14.56 -5.56
C ARG A 57 -6.49 -15.09 -6.44
N GLY A 58 -6.78 -15.39 -7.69
CA GLY A 58 -5.84 -15.96 -8.66
C GLY A 58 -4.92 -14.93 -9.29
#